data_AF-H3ADS4-F1
#
_entry.id   AF-H3ADS4-F1
#
_cell.length_a   1.000
_cell.length_b   1.000
_cell.length_c   1.000
_cell.angle_alpha   90.00
_cell.angle_beta   90.00
_cell.angle_gamma   90.00
#
_symmetry.space_group_name_H-M   'P 1'
#
loop_
_entity.id
_entity.type
_entity.pdbx_description
1 polymer ?
#
loop_
_entity_poly.entity_id
_entity_poly.type
_entity_poly.pdbx_seq_one_letter_code
_entity_poly.pdbx_strand_id
1 'polypeptide(L)'
;MRISSSYEAIGPALRVLQLNVEGLSAAKCTVISDLARHHNIDIVCLQETHISMDEASRYKLNGFDLLNYVPHGRHGRATYIRANITDAISLESTNFCDVIQVGSYQIANVYKPPSMSWNEQVLPILPHPTVYIGDFNSLHTDWGYAEADADGELLVDWVSKNDIILIHDVKQWGTFHLARWSRDYSPDLCWVSTLDRQPLPVTCLVLDNFPHSQHRPSFIHIGLQLPIWNFRKANWEKYSDTLEQSIIVIPSHNIPIDKAYRRFRMAIFRAAGAAIPHGYRPVYIPCLNAECEALLKQYELSGDPDLADNVIESLDEAR
;
A
#
# COMPACT_ATOMS: atom_id res chain seq x y z
N MET A 1 -8.48 -15.54 4.02
CA MET A 1 -8.11 -15.47 5.46
C MET A 1 -7.53 -14.08 5.69
N ARG A 2 -8.36 -13.12 6.14
CA ARG A 2 -7.91 -11.75 6.41
C ARG A 2 -6.98 -11.79 7.62
N ILE A 3 -5.68 -11.70 7.39
CA ILE A 3 -4.73 -11.36 8.44
C ILE A 3 -4.79 -9.84 8.54
N SER A 4 -5.78 -9.33 9.26
CA SER A 4 -5.65 -8.01 9.88
C SER A 4 -4.70 -8.20 11.06
N SER A 5 -3.41 -8.28 10.79
CA SER A 5 -2.39 -8.18 11.84
C SER A 5 -2.21 -6.71 12.13
N SER A 6 -2.67 -6.27 13.30
CA SER A 6 -2.35 -4.95 13.79
C SER A 6 -0.84 -4.90 14.07
N TYR A 7 -0.18 -3.86 13.56
CA TYR A 7 1.23 -3.58 13.77
C TYR A 7 1.35 -2.25 14.51
N GLU A 8 2.27 -2.15 15.47
CA GLU A 8 2.64 -0.90 16.11
C GLU A 8 3.97 -0.44 15.50
N ALA A 9 4.01 0.84 15.11
CA ALA A 9 5.21 1.45 14.58
C ALA A 9 6.20 1.71 15.72
N ILE A 10 7.47 1.35 15.52
CA ILE A 10 8.56 1.75 16.42
C ILE A 10 9.29 2.93 15.79
N GLY A 11 9.23 4.07 16.47
CA GLY A 11 9.84 5.32 16.00
C GLY A 11 8.99 6.04 14.96
N PRO A 12 9.57 7.00 14.21
CA PRO A 12 8.89 7.70 13.15
C PRO A 12 8.35 6.71 12.11
N ALA A 13 7.08 6.88 11.75
CA ALA A 13 6.43 6.08 10.72
C ALA A 13 5.45 6.94 9.94
N LEU A 14 5.29 6.62 8.66
CA LEU A 14 4.33 7.25 7.76
C LEU A 14 3.50 6.18 7.09
N ARG A 15 2.21 6.45 6.93
CA ARG A 15 1.28 5.59 6.20
C ARG A 15 0.85 6.30 4.95
N VAL A 16 1.08 5.65 3.82
CA VAL A 16 0.80 6.20 2.50
C VAL A 16 -0.26 5.34 1.83
N LEU A 17 -1.25 6.00 1.22
CA LEU A 17 -2.18 5.37 0.30
C LEU A 17 -1.79 5.78 -1.11
N GLN A 18 -1.46 4.82 -1.96
CA GLN A 18 -1.22 5.05 -3.38
C GLN A 18 -2.39 4.48 -4.18
N LEU A 19 -2.87 5.24 -5.19
CA LEU A 19 -3.93 4.79 -6.08
C LEU A 19 -3.91 5.57 -7.41
N ASN A 20 -3.85 4.86 -8.54
CA ASN A 20 -4.31 5.41 -9.81
C ASN A 20 -5.85 5.44 -9.78
N VAL A 21 -6.42 6.65 -9.77
CA VAL A 21 -7.86 6.84 -9.52
C VAL A 21 -8.71 6.80 -10.77
N GLU A 22 -8.12 6.81 -11.98
CA GLU A 22 -8.88 6.85 -13.26
C GLU A 22 -10.02 7.89 -13.23
N GLY A 23 -9.66 9.13 -12.89
CA GLY A 23 -10.54 10.27 -12.75
C GLY A 23 -11.08 10.46 -11.33
N LEU A 24 -10.78 11.61 -10.73
CA LEU A 24 -11.15 11.96 -9.36
C LEU A 24 -12.52 12.64 -9.33
N SER A 25 -13.51 11.94 -8.77
CA SER A 25 -14.86 12.47 -8.52
C SER A 25 -15.10 12.73 -7.02
N ALA A 26 -16.13 13.50 -6.69
CA ALA A 26 -16.50 13.73 -5.29
C ALA A 26 -16.83 12.43 -4.54
N ALA A 27 -17.48 11.46 -5.21
CA ALA A 27 -17.77 10.15 -4.64
C ALA A 27 -16.48 9.36 -4.36
N LYS A 28 -15.54 9.33 -5.31
CA LYS A 28 -14.23 8.70 -5.10
C LYS A 28 -13.44 9.37 -3.97
N CYS A 29 -13.50 10.70 -3.83
CA CYS A 29 -12.90 11.40 -2.70
C CYS A 29 -13.47 10.92 -1.36
N THR A 30 -14.78 10.66 -1.25
CA THR A 30 -15.40 10.13 -0.03
C THR A 30 -14.86 8.73 0.31
N VAL A 31 -14.76 7.84 -0.67
CA VAL A 31 -14.20 6.48 -0.48
C VAL A 31 -12.73 6.55 -0.09
N ILE A 32 -11.94 7.41 -0.74
CA ILE A 32 -10.52 7.64 -0.40
C ILE A 32 -10.39 8.17 1.02
N SER A 33 -11.20 9.15 1.42
CA SER A 33 -11.21 9.68 2.80
C SER A 33 -11.58 8.61 3.83
N ASP A 34 -12.48 7.69 3.50
CA ASP A 34 -12.85 6.58 4.38
C ASP A 34 -11.73 5.55 4.53
N LEU A 35 -11.16 5.10 3.41
CA LEU A 35 -9.97 4.24 3.41
C LEU A 35 -8.82 4.90 4.18
N ALA A 36 -8.63 6.19 3.96
CA ALA A 36 -7.60 6.97 4.63
C ALA A 36 -7.81 6.99 6.15
N ARG A 37 -9.05 7.14 6.60
CA ARG A 37 -9.41 7.08 8.02
C ARG A 37 -9.23 5.67 8.59
N HIS A 38 -9.67 4.63 7.87
CA HIS A 38 -9.59 3.23 8.30
C HIS A 38 -8.16 2.76 8.51
N HIS A 39 -7.29 3.06 7.54
CA HIS A 39 -5.87 2.70 7.58
C HIS A 39 -5.00 3.75 8.28
N ASN A 40 -5.63 4.81 8.80
CA ASN A 40 -4.97 5.93 9.48
C ASN A 40 -3.85 6.49 8.59
N ILE A 41 -4.15 6.79 7.32
CA ILE A 41 -3.23 7.30 6.30
C ILE A 41 -2.77 8.72 6.58
N ASP A 42 -1.48 8.96 6.46
CA ASP A 42 -0.82 10.25 6.66
C ASP A 42 -0.63 11.00 5.33
N ILE A 43 -0.43 10.26 4.23
CA ILE A 43 -0.15 10.79 2.89
C ILE A 43 -1.01 10.03 1.86
N VAL A 44 -1.65 10.74 0.93
CA VAL A 44 -2.37 10.11 -0.19
C VAL A 44 -1.72 10.55 -1.51
N CYS A 45 -1.28 9.57 -2.31
CA CYS A 45 -0.65 9.77 -3.62
C CYS A 45 -1.57 9.25 -4.72
N LEU A 46 -2.17 10.16 -5.48
CA LEU A 46 -3.10 9.84 -6.56
C LEU A 46 -2.46 10.06 -7.93
N GLN A 47 -2.75 9.15 -8.86
CA GLN A 47 -2.42 9.24 -10.28
C GLN A 47 -3.70 9.24 -11.13
N GLU A 48 -3.64 9.76 -12.35
CA GLU A 48 -4.78 9.92 -13.27
C GLU A 48 -5.98 10.63 -12.65
N THR A 49 -5.75 11.80 -12.07
CA THR A 49 -6.82 12.59 -11.43
C THR A 49 -7.85 13.11 -12.43
N HIS A 50 -7.48 13.26 -13.71
CA HIS A 50 -8.32 13.75 -14.82
C HIS A 50 -9.00 15.11 -14.55
N ILE A 51 -8.36 15.97 -13.74
CA ILE A 51 -8.86 17.31 -13.43
C ILE A 51 -8.02 18.32 -14.22
N SER A 52 -8.66 19.08 -15.11
CA SER A 52 -8.05 20.19 -15.84
C SER A 52 -7.87 21.43 -14.95
N MET A 53 -7.06 22.39 -15.42
CA MET A 53 -6.69 23.58 -14.64
C MET A 53 -7.91 24.43 -14.22
N ASP A 54 -8.92 24.53 -15.07
CA ASP A 54 -10.18 25.25 -14.82
C ASP A 54 -11.06 24.57 -13.75
N GLU A 55 -10.85 23.28 -13.50
CA GLU A 55 -11.58 22.50 -12.51
C GLU A 55 -10.78 22.23 -11.23
N ALA A 56 -9.66 22.92 -11.02
CA ALA A 56 -8.75 22.68 -9.89
C ALA A 56 -9.43 22.74 -8.50
N SER A 57 -10.59 23.41 -8.38
CA SER A 57 -11.42 23.40 -7.17
C SER A 57 -11.92 22.00 -6.73
N ARG A 58 -11.84 21.00 -7.63
CA ARG A 58 -12.19 19.59 -7.38
C ARG A 58 -11.12 18.83 -6.58
N TYR A 59 -9.91 19.36 -6.43
CA TYR A 59 -8.85 18.75 -5.61
C TYR A 59 -9.11 18.93 -4.10
N LYS A 60 -10.28 18.51 -3.63
CA LYS A 60 -10.67 18.54 -2.21
C LYS A 60 -10.78 17.12 -1.68
N LEU A 61 -10.04 16.84 -0.61
CA LEU A 61 -10.07 15.57 0.09
C LEU A 61 -10.24 15.84 1.59
N ASN A 62 -11.32 15.32 2.18
CA ASN A 62 -11.66 15.65 3.57
C ASN A 62 -10.60 15.11 4.54
N GLY A 63 -10.13 15.99 5.44
CA GLY A 63 -9.09 15.67 6.43
C GLY A 63 -7.65 15.81 5.92
N PHE A 64 -7.49 16.24 4.66
CA PHE A 64 -6.18 16.39 4.03
C PHE A 64 -6.02 17.74 3.33
N ASP A 65 -4.80 18.26 3.37
CA ASP A 65 -4.35 19.41 2.61
C ASP A 65 -3.69 18.96 1.31
N LEU A 66 -3.98 19.64 0.21
CA LEU A 66 -3.35 19.41 -1.08
C LEU A 66 -1.95 20.04 -1.08
N LEU A 67 -0.90 19.21 -1.14
CA LEU A 67 0.48 19.68 -1.11
C LEU A 67 1.07 19.86 -2.52
N ASN A 68 0.90 18.86 -3.40
CA ASN A 68 1.35 18.90 -4.79
C ASN A 68 0.24 18.44 -5.72
N TYR A 69 0.13 19.06 -6.89
CA TYR A 69 -0.79 18.60 -7.92
C TYR A 69 -0.35 19.07 -9.32
N VAL A 70 -0.64 18.24 -10.33
CA VAL A 70 -0.44 18.55 -11.74
C VAL A 70 -1.76 18.33 -12.47
N PRO A 71 -2.51 19.40 -12.81
CA PRO A 71 -3.77 19.29 -13.53
C PRO A 71 -3.58 18.75 -14.96
N HIS A 72 -4.40 17.79 -15.36
CA HIS A 72 -4.48 17.29 -16.73
C HIS A 72 -5.82 16.60 -16.97
N GLY A 73 -6.49 16.86 -18.11
CA GLY A 73 -7.83 16.30 -18.39
C GLY A 73 -7.86 14.79 -18.74
N ARG A 74 -6.69 14.16 -18.89
CA ARG A 74 -6.54 12.71 -19.18
C ARG A 74 -5.50 11.99 -18.31
N HIS A 75 -4.74 12.76 -17.54
CA HIS A 75 -3.66 12.27 -16.70
C HIS A 75 -3.80 13.02 -15.37
N GLY A 76 -2.68 13.34 -14.74
CA GLY A 76 -2.62 14.22 -13.59
C GLY A 76 -2.24 13.46 -12.33
N ARG A 77 -1.68 14.20 -11.39
CA ARG A 77 -1.23 13.67 -10.11
C ARG A 77 -1.66 14.60 -9.01
N ALA A 78 -1.90 14.05 -7.83
CA ALA A 78 -2.11 14.83 -6.62
C ALA A 78 -1.51 14.10 -5.43
N THR A 79 -0.84 14.86 -4.56
CA THR A 79 -0.33 14.39 -3.29
C THR A 79 -0.96 15.22 -2.18
N TYR A 80 -1.64 14.52 -1.28
CA TYR A 80 -2.32 15.09 -0.14
C TYR A 80 -1.62 14.69 1.16
N ILE A 81 -1.61 15.60 2.13
CA ILE A 81 -1.05 15.41 3.47
C ILE A 81 -2.15 15.56 4.49
N ARG A 82 -2.19 14.70 5.50
CA ARG A 82 -3.17 14.83 6.58
C ARG A 82 -3.03 16.19 7.26
N ALA A 83 -4.15 16.88 7.49
CA ALA A 83 -4.17 18.28 7.91
C ALA A 83 -3.46 18.61 9.25
N ASN A 84 -3.13 17.61 10.07
CA ASN A 84 -2.37 17.80 11.32
C ASN A 84 -0.86 17.61 11.16
N ILE A 85 -0.37 17.26 9.96
CA ILE A 85 1.05 17.18 9.61
C ILE A 85 1.45 18.50 8.98
N THR A 86 2.25 19.28 9.71
CA THR A 86 2.59 20.67 9.35
C THR A 86 4.01 20.83 8.82
N ASP A 87 4.84 19.80 8.92
CA ASP A 87 6.24 19.79 8.50
C ASP A 87 6.46 19.20 7.09
N ALA A 88 5.38 19.00 6.34
CA ALA A 88 5.45 18.51 4.97
C ALA A 88 5.81 19.64 3.98
N ILE A 89 6.76 19.37 3.09
CA ILE A 89 7.22 20.32 2.06
C ILE A 89 7.23 19.68 0.67
N SER A 90 6.91 20.47 -0.34
CA SER A 90 7.13 20.10 -1.73
C SER A 90 8.58 20.37 -2.11
N LEU A 91 9.24 19.42 -2.78
CA LEU A 91 10.65 19.55 -3.18
C LEU A 91 10.80 19.75 -4.69
N GLU A 92 10.33 18.78 -5.47
CA GLU A 92 10.54 18.73 -6.91
C GLU A 92 9.29 18.22 -7.63
N SER A 93 9.07 18.69 -8.85
CA SER A 93 8.07 18.17 -9.77
C SER A 93 8.70 17.98 -11.14
N THR A 94 8.51 16.79 -11.71
CA THR A 94 9.00 16.38 -13.02
C THR A 94 7.84 15.93 -13.89
N ASN A 95 8.12 15.55 -15.14
CA ASN A 95 7.08 15.00 -16.03
C ASN A 95 6.45 13.72 -15.48
N PHE A 96 7.20 12.91 -14.73
CA PHE A 96 6.76 11.60 -14.27
C PHE A 96 6.55 11.50 -12.77
N CYS A 97 6.99 12.47 -11.97
CA CYS A 97 6.96 12.35 -10.52
C CYS A 97 6.88 13.70 -9.80
N ASP A 98 6.14 13.74 -8.70
CA ASP A 98 6.16 14.85 -7.74
C ASP A 98 6.71 14.36 -6.39
N VAL A 99 7.73 15.06 -5.87
CA VAL A 99 8.47 14.68 -4.66
C VAL A 99 8.08 15.61 -3.51
N ILE A 100 7.77 14.99 -2.38
CA ILE A 100 7.51 15.67 -1.11
C ILE A 100 8.48 15.16 -0.04
N GLN A 101 8.66 15.94 1.01
CA GLN A 101 9.35 15.52 2.22
C GLN A 101 8.45 15.72 3.44
N VAL A 102 8.42 14.73 4.33
CA VAL A 102 7.73 14.78 5.62
C VAL A 102 8.68 14.26 6.69
N GLY A 103 9.05 15.13 7.65
CA GLY A 103 10.16 14.87 8.55
C GLY A 103 11.45 14.58 7.78
N SER A 104 12.02 13.38 7.99
CA SER A 104 13.23 12.91 7.30
C SER A 104 12.94 12.06 6.05
N TYR A 105 11.68 11.73 5.76
CA TYR A 105 11.33 10.84 4.65
C TYR A 105 11.00 11.64 3.40
N GLN A 106 11.47 11.17 2.25
CA GLN A 106 11.02 11.66 0.95
C GLN A 106 10.10 10.64 0.28
N ILE A 107 9.02 11.15 -0.33
CA ILE A 107 8.02 10.35 -1.02
C ILE A 107 7.87 10.90 -2.44
N ALA A 108 8.11 10.04 -3.41
CA ALA A 108 7.97 10.31 -4.84
C ALA A 108 6.68 9.69 -5.36
N ASN A 109 5.71 10.54 -5.73
CA ASN A 109 4.45 10.14 -6.37
C ASN A 109 4.65 10.07 -7.89
N VAL A 110 4.76 8.85 -8.41
CA VAL A 110 5.13 8.55 -9.80
C VAL A 110 3.89 8.26 -10.65
N TYR A 111 3.84 8.83 -11.84
CA TYR A 111 2.96 8.40 -12.93
C TYR A 111 3.70 8.55 -14.26
N LYS A 112 3.98 7.42 -14.91
CA LYS A 112 4.41 7.37 -16.30
C LYS A 112 3.21 7.03 -17.18
N PRO A 113 2.78 7.92 -18.10
CA PRO A 113 1.77 7.56 -19.08
C PRO A 113 2.23 6.38 -19.95
N PRO A 114 1.33 5.43 -20.31
CA PRO A 114 1.70 4.26 -21.12
C PRO A 114 2.15 4.62 -22.55
N SER A 115 1.84 5.84 -23.02
CA SER A 115 2.25 6.34 -24.33
C SER A 115 3.63 7.02 -24.34
N MET A 116 4.24 7.19 -23.17
CA MET A 116 5.56 7.78 -23.01
C MET A 116 6.55 6.71 -22.58
N SER A 117 7.79 6.83 -23.03
CA SER A 117 8.92 6.01 -22.56
C SER A 117 9.73 6.77 -21.50
N TRP A 118 10.47 6.03 -20.68
CA TRP A 118 11.46 6.64 -19.79
C TRP A 118 12.54 7.38 -20.61
N ASN A 119 13.08 8.44 -20.04
CA ASN A 119 14.29 9.08 -20.55
C ASN A 119 15.54 8.43 -19.93
N GLU A 120 16.75 8.87 -20.33
CA GLU A 120 18.01 8.31 -19.79
C GLU A 120 18.12 8.43 -18.26
N GLN A 121 17.44 9.40 -17.66
CA GLN A 121 17.38 9.61 -16.20
C GLN A 121 15.95 9.40 -15.70
N VAL A 122 15.50 8.13 -15.78
CA VAL A 122 14.16 7.59 -15.46
C VAL A 122 13.39 8.42 -14.42
N LEU A 123 13.97 8.57 -13.22
CA LEU A 123 13.44 9.37 -12.10
C LEU A 123 14.58 10.14 -11.40
N PRO A 124 14.28 11.22 -10.65
CA PRO A 124 15.27 11.92 -9.84
C PRO A 124 15.88 10.98 -8.79
N ILE A 125 17.19 11.12 -8.55
CA ILE A 125 17.92 10.33 -7.54
C ILE A 125 17.81 11.06 -6.21
N LEU A 126 17.02 10.50 -5.30
CA LEU A 126 16.73 11.10 -4.00
C LEU A 126 17.56 10.45 -2.86
N PRO A 127 18.00 11.23 -1.86
CA PRO A 127 18.75 10.71 -0.73
C PRO A 127 17.93 9.73 0.14
N HIS A 128 18.60 8.78 0.78
CA HIS A 128 17.96 7.95 1.81
C HIS A 128 17.55 8.79 3.05
N PRO A 129 16.36 8.57 3.65
CA PRO A 129 15.35 7.56 3.34
C PRO A 129 14.25 8.03 2.36
N THR A 130 14.08 7.30 1.25
CA THR A 130 13.11 7.62 0.18
C THR A 130 12.25 6.42 -0.21
N VAL A 131 10.99 6.70 -0.56
CA VAL A 131 10.06 5.76 -1.19
C VAL A 131 9.54 6.33 -2.51
N TYR A 132 9.59 5.55 -3.59
CA TYR A 132 8.96 5.86 -4.89
C TYR A 132 7.76 4.96 -5.09
N ILE A 133 6.58 5.56 -5.28
CA ILE A 133 5.31 4.85 -5.36
C ILE A 133 4.44 5.44 -6.47
N GLY A 134 3.67 4.60 -7.13
CA GLY A 134 2.72 5.04 -8.14
C GLY A 134 2.65 4.07 -9.30
N ASP A 135 2.13 4.54 -10.41
CA ASP A 135 1.92 3.75 -11.62
C ASP A 135 3.05 4.00 -12.63
N PHE A 136 3.84 2.96 -12.85
CA PHE A 136 5.05 3.01 -13.67
C PHE A 136 4.78 2.62 -15.13
N ASN A 137 3.63 2.02 -15.47
CA ASN A 137 3.31 1.51 -16.81
C ASN A 137 4.54 0.93 -17.54
N SER A 138 5.24 0.02 -16.85
CA SER A 138 6.47 -0.63 -17.31
C SER A 138 6.36 -2.12 -16.99
N LEU A 139 6.67 -2.98 -17.96
CA LEU A 139 6.46 -4.41 -17.86
C LEU A 139 7.79 -5.09 -17.55
N HIS A 140 7.82 -5.92 -16.51
CA HIS A 140 9.00 -6.73 -16.21
C HIS A 140 8.63 -8.00 -15.43
N THR A 141 9.45 -9.03 -15.56
CA THR A 141 9.25 -10.32 -14.90
C THR A 141 9.36 -10.23 -13.37
N ASP A 142 10.13 -9.27 -12.86
CA ASP A 142 10.39 -9.08 -11.42
C ASP A 142 9.13 -8.73 -10.61
N TRP A 143 8.11 -8.17 -11.25
CA TRP A 143 6.81 -7.86 -10.65
C TRP A 143 5.64 -8.58 -11.32
N GLY A 144 5.92 -9.68 -12.03
CA GLY A 144 4.92 -10.68 -12.41
C GLY A 144 4.44 -10.66 -13.86
N TYR A 145 5.07 -9.90 -14.76
CA TYR A 145 4.80 -10.01 -16.20
C TYR A 145 5.52 -11.23 -16.81
N ALA A 146 5.02 -11.72 -17.95
CA ALA A 146 5.63 -12.86 -18.65
C ALA A 146 6.94 -12.48 -19.35
N GLU A 147 7.03 -11.24 -19.83
CA GLU A 147 8.17 -10.69 -20.54
C GLU A 147 8.37 -9.24 -20.09
N ALA A 148 9.61 -8.76 -20.20
CA ALA A 148 9.95 -7.37 -19.98
C ALA A 148 9.78 -6.54 -21.26
N ASP A 149 9.34 -5.29 -21.12
CA ASP A 149 9.44 -4.29 -22.19
C ASP A 149 10.68 -3.40 -22.00
N ALA A 150 10.96 -2.54 -22.99
CA ALA A 150 12.13 -1.67 -22.94
C ALA A 150 12.11 -0.71 -21.74
N ASP A 151 10.92 -0.26 -21.33
CA ASP A 151 10.77 0.62 -20.18
C ASP A 151 11.00 -0.11 -18.85
N GLY A 152 10.56 -1.36 -18.73
CA GLY A 152 10.84 -2.23 -17.58
C GLY A 152 12.32 -2.52 -17.41
N GLU A 153 13.02 -2.81 -18.51
CA GLU A 153 14.49 -3.01 -18.51
C GLU A 153 15.23 -1.73 -18.08
N LEU A 154 14.83 -0.56 -18.61
CA LEU A 154 15.40 0.73 -18.19
C LEU A 154 15.15 1.01 -16.71
N LEU A 155 13.96 0.69 -16.20
CA LEU A 155 13.61 0.87 -14.79
C LEU A 155 14.48 -0.03 -13.89
N VAL A 156 14.67 -1.30 -14.25
CA VAL A 156 15.51 -2.25 -13.51
C VAL A 156 16.99 -1.85 -13.51
N ASP A 157 17.50 -1.39 -14.65
CA ASP A 157 18.87 -0.87 -14.75
C ASP A 157 19.05 0.40 -13.88
N TRP A 158 18.07 1.30 -13.89
CA TRP A 158 18.09 2.51 -13.05
C TRP A 158 18.06 2.19 -11.56
N VAL A 159 17.15 1.33 -11.07
CA VAL A 159 17.11 1.00 -9.63
C VAL A 159 18.38 0.28 -9.16
N SER A 160 18.95 -0.57 -10.02
CA SER A 160 20.18 -1.31 -9.73
C SER A 160 21.41 -0.40 -9.58
N LYS A 161 21.44 0.72 -10.31
CA LYS A 161 22.53 1.72 -10.24
C LYS A 161 22.43 2.68 -9.07
N ASN A 162 21.25 2.78 -8.44
CA ASN A 162 20.94 3.81 -7.45
C ASN A 162 20.64 3.25 -6.06
N ASP A 163 20.99 1.99 -5.79
CA ASP A 163 20.78 1.32 -4.50
C ASP A 163 19.31 1.36 -4.03
N ILE A 164 18.39 1.14 -4.98
CA ILE A 164 16.94 1.11 -4.77
C ILE A 164 16.45 -0.33 -4.94
N ILE A 165 15.52 -0.77 -4.08
CA ILE A 165 14.95 -2.12 -4.16
C ILE A 165 13.43 -2.10 -4.27
N LEU A 166 12.89 -3.13 -4.92
CA LEU A 166 11.45 -3.35 -5.05
C LEU A 166 10.87 -3.93 -3.75
N ILE A 167 9.76 -3.37 -3.28
CA ILE A 167 8.91 -3.98 -2.26
C ILE A 167 7.73 -4.63 -2.98
N HIS A 168 7.84 -5.93 -3.24
CA HIS A 168 6.82 -6.71 -3.93
C HIS A 168 6.64 -8.08 -3.25
N ASP A 169 5.39 -8.49 -3.06
CA ASP A 169 5.03 -9.81 -2.57
C ASP A 169 4.18 -10.52 -3.62
N VAL A 170 4.79 -11.49 -4.29
CA VAL A 170 4.17 -12.31 -5.35
C VAL A 170 2.93 -13.08 -4.91
N LYS A 171 2.62 -13.15 -3.60
CA LYS A 171 1.42 -13.79 -3.06
C LYS A 171 0.23 -12.86 -2.98
N GLN A 172 0.45 -11.55 -3.04
CA GLN A 172 -0.62 -10.57 -3.08
C GLN A 172 -1.23 -10.56 -4.48
N TRP A 173 -2.46 -10.06 -4.57
CA TRP A 173 -3.07 -9.87 -5.88
C TRP A 173 -2.37 -8.74 -6.64
N GLY A 174 -2.50 -8.73 -7.97
CA GLY A 174 -1.98 -7.62 -8.77
C GLY A 174 -2.71 -6.32 -8.46
N THR A 175 -2.02 -5.20 -8.67
CA THR A 175 -2.52 -3.85 -8.44
C THR A 175 -3.45 -3.36 -9.54
N PHE A 176 -3.55 -4.05 -10.68
CA PHE A 176 -4.46 -3.73 -11.77
C PHE A 176 -5.30 -4.95 -12.16
N HIS A 177 -6.62 -4.82 -12.09
CA HIS A 177 -7.57 -5.86 -12.46
C HIS A 177 -8.17 -5.63 -13.85
N LEU A 178 -7.85 -6.52 -14.79
CA LEU A 178 -8.43 -6.52 -16.12
C LEU A 178 -9.67 -7.43 -16.18
N ALA A 179 -10.83 -6.87 -15.85
CA ALA A 179 -12.10 -7.60 -15.74
C ALA A 179 -12.44 -8.46 -16.97
N ARG A 180 -12.23 -7.95 -18.20
CA ARG A 180 -12.53 -8.66 -19.45
C ARG A 180 -11.85 -10.03 -19.55
N TRP A 181 -10.65 -10.15 -18.98
CA TRP A 181 -9.84 -11.36 -19.07
C TRP A 181 -9.68 -12.07 -17.73
N SER A 182 -10.28 -11.52 -16.66
CA SER A 182 -10.10 -11.96 -15.27
C SER A 182 -8.62 -12.16 -14.92
N ARG A 183 -7.78 -11.20 -15.34
CA ARG A 183 -6.33 -11.22 -15.09
C ARG A 183 -5.90 -10.03 -14.26
N ASP A 184 -4.96 -10.28 -13.37
CA ASP A 184 -4.33 -9.28 -12.53
C ASP A 184 -2.92 -8.99 -13.05
N TYR A 185 -2.53 -7.71 -13.04
CA TYR A 185 -1.21 -7.21 -13.40
C TYR A 185 -0.70 -6.26 -12.32
N SER A 186 0.59 -5.88 -12.37
CA SER A 186 1.21 -5.03 -11.35
C SER A 186 1.94 -3.83 -11.94
N PRO A 187 1.25 -2.85 -12.57
CA PRO A 187 1.90 -1.63 -13.05
C PRO A 187 2.20 -0.64 -11.92
N ASP A 188 1.44 -0.71 -10.81
CA ASP A 188 1.70 0.08 -9.61
C ASP A 188 2.77 -0.58 -8.74
N LEU A 189 3.85 0.16 -8.47
CA LEU A 189 5.03 -0.38 -7.79
C LEU A 189 5.43 0.47 -6.58
N CYS A 190 6.15 -0.15 -5.65
CA CYS A 190 6.72 0.50 -4.47
C CYS A 190 8.22 0.19 -4.39
N TRP A 191 9.05 1.22 -4.56
CA TRP A 191 10.50 1.12 -4.51
C TRP A 191 11.04 1.91 -3.32
N VAL A 192 12.12 1.42 -2.70
CA VAL A 192 12.70 2.07 -1.52
C VAL A 192 14.21 2.19 -1.65
N SER A 193 14.75 3.31 -1.19
CA SER A 193 16.20 3.48 -1.13
C SER A 193 16.81 2.65 0.00
N THR A 194 18.05 2.24 -0.21
CA THR A 194 18.84 1.52 0.79
C THR A 194 19.97 2.40 1.33
N LEU A 195 20.43 2.10 2.54
CA LEU A 195 21.64 2.66 3.14
C LEU A 195 22.49 1.51 3.63
N ASP A 196 23.75 1.43 3.19
CA ASP A 196 24.67 0.33 3.53
C ASP A 196 24.06 -1.07 3.28
N ARG A 197 23.33 -1.22 2.17
CA ARG A 197 22.58 -2.43 1.76
C ARG A 197 21.45 -2.83 2.71
N GLN A 198 21.07 -1.95 3.64
CA GLN A 198 19.87 -2.11 4.44
C GLN A 198 18.75 -1.30 3.81
N PRO A 199 17.65 -1.93 3.37
CA PRO A 199 16.52 -1.19 2.84
C PRO A 199 15.80 -0.43 3.94
N LEU A 200 15.23 0.72 3.56
CA LEU A 200 14.25 1.41 4.38
C LEU A 200 13.13 0.41 4.77
N PRO A 201 12.83 0.22 6.07
CA PRO A 201 11.75 -0.67 6.48
C PRO A 201 10.43 -0.17 5.92
N VAL A 202 9.85 -0.94 5.00
CA VAL A 202 8.57 -0.65 4.36
C VAL A 202 7.77 -1.93 4.20
N THR A 203 6.46 -1.86 4.42
CA THR A 203 5.51 -2.87 3.95
C THR A 203 4.59 -2.25 2.91
N CYS A 204 4.29 -3.00 1.86
CA CYS A 204 3.33 -2.60 0.82
C CYS A 204 2.25 -3.69 0.74
N LEU A 205 1.00 -3.30 1.00
CA LEU A 205 -0.17 -4.18 0.97
C LEU A 205 -1.14 -3.67 -0.09
N VAL A 206 -1.41 -4.49 -1.10
CA VAL A 206 -2.47 -4.26 -2.07
C VAL A 206 -3.82 -4.50 -1.39
N LEU A 207 -4.69 -3.50 -1.44
CA LEU A 207 -6.03 -3.56 -0.89
C LEU A 207 -7.02 -4.18 -1.90
N ASP A 208 -8.27 -4.34 -1.46
CA ASP A 208 -9.36 -4.82 -2.31
C ASP A 208 -9.68 -3.83 -3.46
N ASN A 209 -10.54 -4.23 -4.41
CA ASN A 209 -10.91 -3.41 -5.56
C ASN A 209 -11.42 -2.01 -5.16
N PHE A 210 -11.04 -0.99 -5.93
CA PHE A 210 -11.55 0.37 -5.76
C PHE A 210 -12.70 0.66 -6.74
N PRO A 211 -13.82 1.26 -6.29
CA PRO A 211 -14.95 1.57 -7.16
C PRO A 211 -14.56 2.44 -8.36
N HIS A 212 -14.92 2.00 -9.57
CA HIS A 212 -14.65 2.70 -10.83
C HIS A 212 -13.17 3.04 -11.06
N SER A 213 -12.24 2.23 -10.55
CA SER A 213 -10.87 2.17 -11.05
C SER A 213 -10.52 0.70 -11.32
N GLN A 214 -9.82 0.43 -12.41
CA GLN A 214 -9.21 -0.88 -12.62
C GLN A 214 -8.03 -1.12 -11.67
N HIS A 215 -7.46 -0.06 -11.12
CA HIS A 215 -6.38 -0.14 -10.15
C HIS A 215 -6.90 -0.37 -8.73
N ARG A 216 -6.12 -1.12 -7.96
CA ARG A 216 -6.32 -1.37 -6.54
C ARG A 216 -5.44 -0.43 -5.73
N PRO A 217 -5.93 0.09 -4.59
CA PRO A 217 -5.10 0.94 -3.76
C PRO A 217 -4.00 0.12 -3.10
N SER A 218 -2.81 0.72 -2.98
CA SER A 218 -1.71 0.16 -2.20
C SER A 218 -1.60 0.91 -0.87
N PHE A 219 -1.63 0.18 0.23
CA PHE A 219 -1.30 0.68 1.56
C PHE A 219 0.18 0.45 1.84
N ILE A 220 0.94 1.53 1.93
CA ILE A 220 2.37 1.51 2.22
C ILE A 220 2.59 2.01 3.64
N HIS A 221 3.27 1.22 4.46
CA HIS A 221 3.72 1.64 5.78
C HIS A 221 5.24 1.79 5.77
N ILE A 222 5.69 3.01 5.99
CA ILE A 222 7.11 3.38 6.11
C ILE A 222 7.46 3.40 7.59
N GLY A 223 8.53 2.70 7.94
CA GLY A 223 8.98 2.53 9.33
C GLY A 223 8.85 1.08 9.80
N LEU A 224 9.44 0.81 10.97
CA LEU A 224 9.48 -0.54 11.52
C LEU A 224 8.13 -0.91 12.13
N GLN A 225 7.47 -1.91 11.53
CA GLN A 225 6.27 -2.53 12.08
C GLN A 225 6.63 -3.75 12.92
N LEU A 226 6.29 -3.72 14.22
CA LEU A 226 6.23 -4.96 15.00
C LEU A 226 4.78 -5.39 15.17
N PRO A 227 4.48 -6.69 15.01
CA PRO A 227 3.14 -7.22 15.31
C PRO A 227 2.75 -6.88 16.75
N ILE A 228 1.49 -6.44 16.96
CA ILE A 228 0.98 -6.09 18.30
C ILE A 228 0.67 -7.37 19.05
N TRP A 229 1.73 -7.94 19.62
CA TRP A 229 1.64 -8.97 20.63
C TRP A 229 1.46 -8.29 21.98
N ASN A 230 0.39 -8.63 22.69
CA ASN A 230 0.23 -8.16 24.06
C ASN A 230 1.10 -9.02 24.99
N PHE A 231 2.39 -8.72 25.02
CA PHE A 231 3.36 -9.43 25.86
C PHE A 231 3.05 -9.34 27.35
N ARG A 232 2.28 -8.31 27.80
CA ARG A 232 1.81 -8.21 29.19
C ARG A 232 0.77 -9.27 29.54
N LYS A 233 0.02 -9.76 28.56
CA LYS A 233 -0.98 -10.84 28.71
C LYS A 233 -0.49 -12.18 28.15
N ALA A 234 0.79 -12.27 27.80
CA ALA A 234 1.37 -13.51 27.30
C ALA A 234 1.31 -14.61 28.36
N ASN A 235 0.84 -15.80 27.97
CA ASN A 235 1.02 -17.01 28.75
C ASN A 235 2.37 -17.64 28.40
N TRP A 236 3.43 -17.20 29.08
CA TRP A 236 4.80 -17.65 28.80
C TRP A 236 5.02 -19.14 29.05
N GLU A 237 4.30 -19.75 30.00
CA GLU A 237 4.34 -21.19 30.25
C GLU A 237 3.82 -21.97 29.03
N LYS A 238 2.63 -21.60 28.54
CA LYS A 238 2.07 -22.19 27.30
C LYS A 238 2.96 -21.96 26.08
N TYR A 239 3.59 -20.79 25.98
CA TYR A 239 4.54 -20.49 24.91
C TYR A 239 5.72 -21.47 24.94
N SER A 240 6.37 -21.59 26.10
CA SER A 240 7.52 -22.48 26.30
C SER A 240 7.16 -23.93 25.99
N ASP A 241 6.06 -24.44 26.56
CA ASP A 241 5.60 -25.81 26.32
C ASP A 241 5.34 -26.07 24.84
N THR A 242 4.65 -25.15 24.16
CA THR A 242 4.33 -25.28 22.73
C THR A 242 5.59 -25.23 21.87
N LEU A 243 6.55 -24.38 22.22
CA LEU A 243 7.81 -24.23 21.50
C LEU A 243 8.70 -25.46 21.68
N GLU A 244 8.87 -25.95 22.90
CA GLU A 244 9.67 -27.15 23.20
C GLU A 244 9.13 -28.37 22.45
N GLN A 245 7.81 -28.60 22.51
CA GLN A 245 7.15 -29.66 21.75
C GLN A 245 7.37 -29.53 20.24
N SER A 246 7.39 -28.30 19.72
CA SER A 246 7.59 -28.03 18.30
C SER A 246 9.05 -28.18 17.86
N ILE A 247 10.02 -27.89 18.73
CA ILE A 247 11.45 -28.02 18.43
C ILE A 247 11.85 -29.49 18.36
N ILE A 248 11.33 -30.34 19.24
CA ILE A 248 11.65 -31.78 19.31
C ILE A 248 11.34 -32.49 17.98
N VAL A 249 10.34 -32.03 17.24
CA VAL A 249 9.94 -32.64 15.96
C VAL A 249 10.67 -32.08 14.73
N ILE A 250 11.58 -31.12 14.90
CA ILE A 250 12.42 -30.61 13.81
C ILE A 250 13.57 -31.59 13.58
N PRO A 251 13.69 -32.21 12.40
CA PRO A 251 14.80 -33.12 12.12
C PRO A 251 16.15 -32.39 12.22
N SER A 252 17.06 -32.92 13.04
CA SER A 252 18.43 -32.41 13.17
C SER A 252 19.37 -32.92 12.07
N HIS A 253 18.94 -33.94 11.32
CA HIS A 253 19.69 -34.59 10.26
C HIS A 253 18.81 -34.81 9.03
N ASN A 254 19.44 -35.02 7.87
CA ASN A 254 18.77 -35.30 6.59
C ASN A 254 17.82 -34.21 6.09
N ILE A 255 18.02 -32.95 6.51
CA ILE A 255 17.38 -31.79 5.91
C ILE A 255 18.40 -30.67 5.65
N PRO A 256 18.24 -29.90 4.55
CA PRO A 256 19.00 -28.67 4.32
C PRO A 256 18.82 -27.64 5.44
N ILE A 257 19.86 -26.83 5.70
CA ILE A 257 19.89 -25.86 6.81
C ILE A 257 18.84 -24.75 6.68
N ASP A 258 18.56 -24.30 5.47
CA ASP A 258 17.49 -23.34 5.13
C ASP A 258 16.11 -23.91 5.49
N LYS A 259 15.88 -25.20 5.21
CA LYS A 259 14.65 -25.90 5.56
C LYS A 259 14.51 -26.09 7.07
N ALA A 260 15.61 -26.40 7.76
CA ALA A 260 15.65 -26.50 9.22
C ALA A 260 15.33 -25.15 9.87
N TYR A 261 16.00 -24.07 9.41
CA TYR A 261 15.76 -22.70 9.86
C TYR A 261 14.31 -22.27 9.64
N ARG A 262 13.74 -22.57 8.46
CA ARG A 262 12.33 -22.28 8.17
C ARG A 262 11.38 -22.99 9.14
N ARG A 263 11.63 -24.26 9.45
CA ARG A 263 10.81 -25.03 10.41
C ARG A 263 10.91 -24.47 11.83
N PHE A 264 12.12 -24.11 12.27
CA PHE A 264 12.35 -23.47 13.57
C PHE A 264 11.64 -22.13 13.68
N ARG A 265 11.77 -21.28 12.66
CA ARG A 265 11.04 -20.01 12.57
C ARG A 265 9.53 -20.22 12.67
N MET A 266 8.97 -21.20 11.97
CA MET A 266 7.55 -21.55 12.06
C MET A 266 7.14 -22.01 13.47
N ALA A 267 7.99 -22.78 14.16
CA ALA A 267 7.74 -23.21 15.54
C ALA A 267 7.61 -22.03 16.50
N ILE A 268 8.51 -21.03 16.39
CA ILE A 268 8.45 -19.78 17.17
C ILE A 268 7.12 -19.07 16.95
N PHE A 269 6.73 -18.84 15.68
CA PHE A 269 5.49 -18.12 15.37
C PHE A 269 4.24 -18.89 15.81
N ARG A 270 4.25 -20.22 15.72
CA ARG A 270 3.14 -21.06 16.19
C ARG A 270 2.97 -20.99 17.70
N ALA A 271 4.07 -21.11 18.45
CA ALA A 271 4.06 -20.98 19.90
C ALA A 271 3.58 -19.60 20.33
N ALA A 272 4.09 -18.54 19.68
CA ALA A 272 3.65 -17.17 19.93
C ALA A 272 2.13 -17.03 19.69
N GLY A 273 1.64 -17.46 18.52
CA GLY A 273 0.22 -17.34 18.15
C GLY A 273 -0.74 -18.08 19.10
N ALA A 274 -0.29 -19.17 19.72
CA ALA A 274 -1.08 -19.93 20.67
C ALA A 274 -1.12 -19.31 22.08
N ALA A 275 -0.12 -18.50 22.44
CA ALA A 275 0.16 -18.12 23.83
C ALA A 275 0.12 -16.61 24.10
N ILE A 276 0.27 -15.79 23.07
CA ILE A 276 0.37 -14.34 23.22
C ILE A 276 -0.81 -13.69 22.48
N PRO A 277 -1.78 -13.11 23.21
CA PRO A 277 -2.97 -12.52 22.59
C PRO A 277 -2.65 -11.22 21.85
N HIS A 278 -3.38 -10.93 20.78
CA HIS A 278 -3.31 -9.65 20.06
C HIS A 278 -4.19 -8.59 20.72
N GLY A 279 -3.73 -7.34 20.71
CA GLY A 279 -4.55 -6.19 21.14
C GLY A 279 -5.42 -5.69 19.99
N TYR A 280 -6.75 -5.73 20.14
CA TYR A 280 -7.69 -5.12 19.21
C TYR A 280 -8.72 -4.26 19.97
N ARG A 281 -9.01 -3.07 19.45
CA ARG A 281 -10.21 -2.28 19.79
C ARG A 281 -11.01 -2.11 18.49
N PRO A 282 -12.29 -2.53 18.44
CA PRO A 282 -13.12 -2.23 17.28
C PRO A 282 -13.31 -0.72 17.14
N VAL A 283 -13.17 -0.23 15.91
CA VAL A 283 -13.44 1.15 15.54
C VAL A 283 -14.94 1.27 15.28
N TYR A 284 -15.63 2.12 16.04
CA TYR A 284 -17.03 2.44 15.81
C TYR A 284 -17.18 3.26 14.52
N ILE A 285 -18.09 2.83 13.64
CA ILE A 285 -18.40 3.51 12.38
C ILE A 285 -19.77 4.17 12.53
N PRO A 286 -19.87 5.52 12.55
CA PRO A 286 -21.15 6.20 12.63
C PRO A 286 -22.06 5.80 11.46
N CYS A 287 -23.33 5.51 11.75
CA CYS A 287 -24.37 5.15 10.77
C CYS A 287 -24.18 3.79 10.05
N LEU A 288 -23.09 3.06 10.31
CA LEU A 288 -22.96 1.66 9.87
C LEU A 288 -23.77 0.77 10.81
N ASN A 289 -25.05 0.65 10.49
CA ASN A 289 -25.93 -0.32 11.12
C ASN A 289 -25.61 -1.74 10.58
N ALA A 290 -26.26 -2.75 11.14
CA ALA A 290 -26.02 -4.14 10.78
C ALA A 290 -26.32 -4.48 9.31
N GLU A 291 -27.17 -3.68 8.65
CA GLU A 291 -27.54 -3.84 7.25
C GLU A 291 -26.43 -3.35 6.33
N CYS A 292 -25.90 -2.15 6.58
CA CYS A 292 -24.75 -1.62 5.83
C CYS A 292 -23.51 -2.52 5.96
N GLU A 293 -23.27 -3.06 7.16
CA GLU A 293 -22.14 -3.98 7.39
C GLU A 293 -22.30 -5.30 6.61
N ALA A 294 -23.55 -5.80 6.48
CA ALA A 294 -23.84 -6.99 5.71
C ALA A 294 -23.68 -6.77 4.20
N LEU A 295 -24.17 -5.63 3.68
CA LEU A 295 -24.05 -5.26 2.26
C LEU A 295 -22.59 -5.04 1.87
N LEU A 296 -21.82 -4.32 2.70
CA LEU A 296 -20.40 -4.10 2.45
C LEU A 296 -19.64 -5.42 2.37
N LYS A 297 -19.92 -6.35 3.29
CA LYS A 297 -19.29 -7.67 3.29
C LYS A 297 -19.69 -8.53 2.09
N GLN A 298 -20.92 -8.39 1.59
CA GLN A 298 -21.36 -9.08 0.38
C GLN A 298 -20.69 -8.49 -0.86
N TYR A 299 -20.56 -7.17 -0.95
CA TYR A 299 -19.80 -6.52 -2.01
C TYR A 299 -18.33 -6.95 -2.00
N GLU A 300 -17.66 -6.94 -0.84
CA GLU A 300 -16.27 -7.40 -0.69
C GLU A 300 -16.06 -8.84 -1.18
N LEU A 301 -17.08 -9.70 -1.07
CA LEU A 301 -17.02 -11.09 -1.51
C LEU A 301 -17.37 -11.30 -2.98
N SER A 302 -18.23 -10.46 -3.54
CA SER A 302 -18.82 -10.66 -4.88
C SER A 302 -18.25 -9.74 -5.95
N GLY A 303 -17.79 -8.54 -5.58
CA GLY A 303 -17.42 -7.48 -6.51
C GLY A 303 -18.60 -6.94 -7.35
N ASP A 304 -19.84 -7.19 -6.92
CA ASP A 304 -21.05 -6.82 -7.66
C ASP A 304 -21.31 -5.31 -7.60
N PRO A 305 -21.36 -4.59 -8.74
CA PRO A 305 -21.64 -3.16 -8.79
C PRO A 305 -22.98 -2.79 -8.16
N ASP A 306 -24.01 -3.62 -8.29
CA ASP A 306 -25.34 -3.33 -7.75
C ASP A 306 -25.31 -3.36 -6.21
N LEU A 307 -24.49 -4.23 -5.61
CA LEU A 307 -24.27 -4.23 -4.17
C LEU A 307 -23.47 -3.01 -3.71
N ALA A 308 -22.55 -2.49 -4.52
CA ALA A 308 -21.87 -1.24 -4.23
C ALA A 308 -22.86 -0.08 -4.17
N ASP A 309 -23.76 0.03 -5.15
CA ASP A 309 -24.81 1.06 -5.18
C ASP A 309 -25.72 0.96 -3.95
N ASN A 310 -26.14 -0.26 -3.56
CA ASN A 310 -26.95 -0.49 -2.37
C ASN A 310 -26.22 -0.14 -1.05
N VAL A 311 -24.90 -0.40 -0.95
CA VAL A 311 -24.11 0.04 0.21
C VAL A 311 -24.12 1.56 0.32
N ILE A 312 -23.99 2.27 -0.80
CA ILE A 312 -23.99 3.73 -0.85
C ILE A 312 -25.35 4.31 -0.46
N GLU A 313 -26.44 3.79 -1.03
CA GLU A 313 -27.80 4.25 -0.71
C GLU A 313 -28.15 4.02 0.77
N SER A 314 -27.84 2.83 1.31
CA SER A 314 -28.12 2.49 2.71
C SER A 314 -27.34 3.36 3.72
N LEU A 315 -26.10 3.74 3.39
CA LEU A 315 -25.32 4.68 4.20
C LEU A 315 -25.89 6.10 4.19
N ASP A 316 -26.50 6.54 3.10
CA ASP A 316 -27.13 7.85 2.99
C ASP A 316 -28.47 7.91 3.73
N GLU A 317 -29.24 6.82 3.77
CA GLU A 317 -30.50 6.73 4.53
C GLU A 317 -30.30 6.70 6.05
N ALA A 318 -29.17 6.20 6.53
CA ALA A 318 -28.86 6.08 7.96
C ALA A 318 -28.36 7.38 8.62
N ARG A 319 -28.33 8.51 7.89
CA ARG A 319 -27.95 9.86 8.35
C ARG A 319 -29.09 10.59 9.06
#